data_AF-A0A4Y9FF36-F1
#
_entry.id   AF-A0A4Y9FF36-F1
#
_cell.length_a   1.000
_cell.length_b   1.000
_cell.length_c   1.000
_cell.angle_alpha   90.00
_cell.angle_beta   90.00
_cell.angle_gamma   90.00
#
_symmetry.space_group_name_H-M   'P 1'
#
loop_
_entity.id
_entity.type
_entity.pdbx_description
1 polymer ?
#
loop_
_entity_poly.entity_id
_entity_poly.type
_entity_poly.pdbx_seq_one_letter_code
_entity_poly.pdbx_strand_id
1 'polypeptide(L)'
;QGQNGVRTIVETVTLTDGQETSRVEKSNTITTEAVDEIIEYGTKQAPVVETREESRTEPVAYKTVRRPNATLAVGFEQVIQQGQNGVRTIVETVTLTDGQETSRVEKS
;
A
#
# COMPACT_ATOMS: atom_id res chain seq x y z
N GLN A 1 9.98 12.62 29.24
CA GLN A 1 10.45 11.43 29.98
C GLN A 1 9.49 11.15 31.11
N GLY A 2 9.38 9.89 31.48
CA GLY A 2 8.60 9.48 32.64
C GLY A 2 9.15 10.10 33.92
N GLN A 3 8.35 10.06 34.98
CA GLN A 3 8.71 10.57 36.30
C GLN A 3 8.44 9.52 37.34
N ASN A 4 9.40 9.30 38.24
CA ASN A 4 9.20 8.38 39.34
C ASN A 4 8.15 8.90 40.31
N GLY A 5 7.31 8.00 40.82
CA GLY A 5 6.40 8.31 41.92
C GLY A 5 7.12 8.44 43.27
N VAL A 6 6.40 8.90 44.28
CA VAL A 6 6.89 9.07 45.65
C VAL A 6 6.02 8.26 46.60
N ARG A 7 6.68 7.43 47.42
CA ARG A 7 6.08 6.68 48.53
C ARG A 7 6.52 7.31 49.84
N THR A 8 5.57 7.60 50.71
CA THR A 8 5.82 8.19 52.03
C THR A 8 5.49 7.18 53.13
N ILE A 9 6.45 6.92 54.01
CA ILE A 9 6.31 6.08 55.20
C ILE A 9 6.46 6.99 56.42
N VAL A 10 5.51 6.91 57.35
CA VAL A 10 5.54 7.65 58.61
C VAL A 10 5.69 6.66 59.74
N GLU A 11 6.69 6.84 60.60
CA GLU A 11 6.98 5.97 61.73
C GLU A 11 7.00 6.77 63.04
N THR A 12 6.57 6.15 64.13
CA THR A 12 6.78 6.66 65.49
C THR A 12 7.96 5.95 66.11
N VAL A 13 8.97 6.71 66.54
CA VAL A 13 10.14 6.19 67.26
C VAL A 13 9.99 6.51 68.75
N THR A 14 10.20 5.51 69.60
CA THR A 14 10.21 5.66 71.07
C THR A 14 11.64 5.63 71.57
N LEU A 15 12.02 6.64 72.35
CA LEU A 15 13.33 6.74 72.97
C LEU A 15 13.22 6.59 74.48
N THR A 16 14.14 5.86 75.10
CA THR A 16 14.35 5.86 76.55
C THR A 16 15.79 6.29 76.80
N ASP A 17 15.98 7.31 77.64
CA ASP A 17 17.30 7.91 77.91
C ASP A 17 18.08 8.33 76.65
N GLY A 18 17.35 8.78 75.63
CA GLY A 18 17.92 9.21 74.35
C GLY A 18 18.31 8.08 73.40
N GLN A 19 18.14 6.81 73.78
CA GLN A 19 18.35 5.65 72.91
C GLN A 19 17.04 5.10 72.35
N GLU A 20 17.05 4.70 71.09
CA GLU A 20 15.90 4.09 70.43
C GLU A 20 15.59 2.72 71.03
N THR A 21 14.37 2.57 71.54
CA THR A 21 13.88 1.33 72.15
C THR A 21 12.75 0.69 71.35
N SER A 22 12.07 1.45 70.50
CA SER A 22 11.02 0.92 69.62
C SER A 22 10.76 1.82 68.41
N ARG A 23 10.29 1.20 67.32
CA ARG A 23 9.84 1.88 66.10
C ARG A 23 8.56 1.21 65.60
N VAL A 24 7.56 2.02 65.28
CA VAL A 24 6.25 1.53 64.81
C VAL A 24 5.82 2.34 63.58
N GLU A 25 5.60 1.67 62.46
CA GLU A 25 5.02 2.28 61.26
C GLU A 25 3.57 2.71 61.52
N LYS A 26 3.24 3.96 61.18
CA LYS A 26 1.90 4.55 61.33
C LYS A 26 1.14 4.57 60.01
N SER A 27 1.82 4.82 58.90
CA SER A 27 1.21 4.86 57.58
C SER A 27 2.24 4.63 56.48
N ASN A 28 1.75 4.13 55.35
CA ASN A 28 2.57 3.76 54.23
C ASN A 28 1.76 3.95 52.94
N THR A 29 2.01 5.05 52.23
CA THR A 29 1.11 5.50 51.16
C THR A 29 1.89 6.10 50.00
N ILE A 30 1.41 5.86 48.78
CA ILE A 30 1.90 6.56 47.59
C ILE A 30 1.33 7.98 47.62
N THR A 31 2.21 8.98 47.67
CA THR A 31 1.84 10.41 47.76
C THR A 31 1.99 11.13 46.43
N THR A 32 2.69 10.53 45.47
CA THR A 32 2.76 11.00 44.09
C THR A 32 2.83 9.78 43.18
N GLU A 33 1.86 9.63 42.28
CA GLU A 33 1.87 8.56 41.29
C GLU A 33 3.04 8.75 40.31
N ALA A 34 3.58 7.65 39.81
CA ALA A 34 4.56 7.72 38.72
C ALA A 34 3.88 8.20 37.43
N VAL A 35 4.65 8.86 36.58
CA VAL A 35 4.22 9.27 35.24
C VAL A 35 4.98 8.43 34.23
N ASP A 36 4.26 7.73 33.36
CA ASP A 36 4.87 6.88 32.34
C ASP A 36 5.60 7.71 31.26
N GLU A 37 6.71 7.15 30.77
CA GLU A 37 7.31 7.65 29.53
C GLU A 37 6.59 7.02 28.34
N ILE A 38 5.90 7.84 27.56
CA ILE A 38 5.23 7.38 26.33
C ILE A 38 6.19 7.59 25.16
N ILE A 39 6.59 6.48 24.53
CA ILE A 39 7.42 6.48 23.31
C ILE A 39 6.56 6.00 22.15
N GLU A 40 6.32 6.88 21.18
CA GLU A 40 5.71 6.50 19.91
C GLU A 40 6.77 5.98 18.94
N TYR A 41 6.46 4.89 18.27
CA TYR A 41 7.30 4.33 17.21
C TYR A 41 6.49 4.17 15.93
N GLY A 42 7.13 4.40 14.78
CA GLY A 42 6.48 4.28 13.47
C GLY A 42 6.23 2.83 13.10
N THR A 43 5.00 2.52 12.68
CA THR A 43 4.57 1.19 12.22
C THR A 43 4.13 1.19 10.75
N LYS A 44 4.31 2.31 10.05
CA LYS A 44 3.86 2.48 8.67
C LYS A 44 4.65 1.54 7.74
N GLN A 45 3.94 0.67 7.03
CA GLN A 45 4.52 -0.20 6.01
C GLN A 45 4.75 0.56 4.70
N ALA A 46 5.72 0.09 3.91
CA ALA A 46 5.88 0.55 2.53
C ALA A 46 4.74 0.04 1.66
N PRO A 47 4.31 0.80 0.63
CA PRO A 47 3.29 0.34 -0.29
C PRO A 47 3.77 -0.89 -1.07
N VAL A 48 2.86 -1.81 -1.35
CA VAL A 48 3.13 -2.98 -2.17
C VAL A 48 2.98 -2.60 -3.64
N VAL A 49 4.02 -2.83 -4.44
CA VAL A 49 4.02 -2.53 -5.88
C VAL A 49 4.09 -3.83 -6.68
N GLU A 50 3.14 -3.99 -7.59
CA GLU A 50 3.01 -5.17 -8.45
C GLU A 50 2.92 -4.76 -9.92
N THR A 51 3.41 -5.61 -10.82
CA THR A 51 3.25 -5.42 -12.26
C THR A 51 2.67 -6.67 -12.91
N ARG A 52 1.80 -6.46 -13.89
CA ARG A 52 1.21 -7.55 -14.69
C ARG A 52 1.06 -7.14 -16.14
N GLU A 53 1.02 -8.14 -17.01
CA GLU A 53 0.77 -7.93 -18.44
C GLU A 53 -0.72 -8.16 -18.73
N GLU A 54 -1.32 -7.20 -19.43
CA GLU A 54 -2.65 -7.32 -20.00
C GLU A 54 -2.56 -7.25 -21.53
N SER A 55 -3.48 -7.92 -22.22
CA SER A 55 -3.55 -7.85 -23.69
C SER A 55 -4.96 -7.52 -24.16
N ARG A 56 -5.03 -6.69 -25.20
CA ARG A 56 -6.27 -6.37 -25.91
C ARG A 56 -6.06 -6.43 -27.41
N THR A 57 -7.14 -6.64 -28.15
CA THR A 57 -7.09 -6.74 -29.61
C THR A 57 -7.86 -5.60 -30.28
N GLU A 58 -7.34 -5.12 -31.39
CA GLU A 58 -7.94 -4.07 -32.21
C GLU A 58 -8.03 -4.55 -33.67
N PRO A 59 -9.17 -4.33 -34.37
CA PRO A 59 -9.30 -4.71 -35.76
C PRO A 59 -8.47 -3.77 -36.67
N VAL A 60 -7.84 -4.35 -37.69
CA VAL A 60 -7.11 -3.61 -38.74
C VAL A 60 -7.89 -3.72 -40.04
N ALA A 61 -8.44 -2.60 -40.52
CA ALA A 61 -9.26 -2.58 -41.72
C ALA A 61 -8.51 -3.06 -42.97
N TYR A 62 -9.15 -3.87 -43.80
CA TYR A 62 -8.60 -4.21 -45.12
C TYR A 62 -8.66 -3.01 -46.06
N LYS A 63 -7.80 -3.03 -47.09
CA LYS A 63 -7.83 -2.07 -48.19
C LYS A 63 -8.41 -2.72 -49.44
N THR A 64 -9.03 -1.92 -50.29
CA THR A 64 -9.52 -2.37 -51.60
C THR A 64 -8.48 -2.08 -52.68
N VAL A 65 -8.18 -3.08 -53.51
CA VAL A 65 -7.28 -2.94 -54.67
C VAL A 65 -8.06 -3.24 -55.94
N ARG A 66 -8.10 -2.28 -56.88
CA ARG A 66 -8.69 -2.46 -58.21
C ARG A 66 -7.57 -2.76 -59.21
N ARG A 67 -7.74 -3.81 -60.01
CA ARG A 67 -6.79 -4.20 -61.07
C ARG A 67 -7.54 -4.35 -62.40
N PRO A 68 -6.99 -3.86 -63.52
CA PRO A 68 -7.63 -4.00 -64.82
C PRO A 68 -7.69 -5.48 -65.23
N ASN A 69 -8.82 -5.89 -65.82
CA ASN A 69 -9.00 -7.21 -66.41
C ASN A 69 -9.53 -7.07 -67.85
N ALA A 70 -8.72 -7.45 -68.84
CA ALA A 70 -9.05 -7.29 -70.25
C ALA A 70 -10.18 -8.21 -70.74
N THR A 71 -10.53 -9.26 -70.00
CA THR A 71 -11.62 -10.19 -70.36
C THR A 71 -12.97 -9.80 -69.77
N LEU A 72 -13.01 -8.81 -68.86
CA LEU A 72 -14.23 -8.34 -68.22
C LEU A 72 -14.86 -7.21 -69.06
N ALA A 73 -16.17 -7.27 -69.28
CA ALA A 73 -16.89 -6.26 -70.05
C ALA A 73 -16.78 -4.86 -69.40
N VAL A 74 -16.76 -3.82 -70.23
CA VAL A 74 -16.66 -2.42 -69.77
C VAL A 74 -17.81 -2.09 -68.83
N GLY A 75 -17.49 -1.48 -67.69
CA GLY A 75 -18.45 -1.09 -66.66
C GLY A 75 -18.77 -2.16 -65.62
N PHE A 76 -18.29 -3.40 -65.79
CA PHE A 76 -18.45 -4.47 -64.80
C PHE A 76 -17.27 -4.53 -63.83
N GLU A 77 -17.55 -4.89 -62.58
CA GLU A 77 -16.55 -5.22 -61.56
C GLU A 77 -16.80 -6.62 -61.00
N GLN A 78 -15.73 -7.32 -60.65
CA GLN A 78 -15.80 -8.63 -60.02
C GLN A 78 -14.90 -8.67 -58.78
N VAL A 79 -15.47 -9.04 -57.64
CA VAL A 79 -14.69 -9.33 -56.42
C VAL A 79 -14.11 -10.73 -56.56
N ILE A 80 -12.81 -10.82 -56.81
CA ILE A 80 -12.09 -12.10 -56.93
C ILE A 80 -11.49 -12.58 -55.61
N GLN A 81 -11.39 -11.68 -54.61
CA GLN A 81 -10.96 -12.01 -53.25
C GLN A 81 -11.70 -11.10 -52.27
N GLN A 82 -12.40 -11.71 -51.30
CA GLN A 82 -13.06 -10.98 -50.23
C GLN A 82 -12.03 -10.37 -49.27
N GLY A 83 -12.21 -9.10 -48.93
CA GLY A 83 -11.42 -8.45 -47.90
C GLY A 83 -11.77 -8.99 -46.52
N GLN A 84 -10.76 -9.13 -45.65
CA GLN A 84 -10.94 -9.53 -44.27
C GLN A 84 -10.10 -8.60 -43.38
N ASN A 85 -10.70 -8.11 -42.30
CA ASN A 85 -9.96 -7.32 -41.32
C ASN A 85 -8.90 -8.19 -40.65
N GLY A 86 -7.71 -7.63 -40.48
CA GLY A 86 -6.69 -8.19 -39.61
C GLY A 86 -6.98 -7.90 -38.14
N VAL A 87 -6.14 -8.43 -37.26
CA VAL A 87 -6.19 -8.17 -35.81
C VAL A 87 -4.80 -7.73 -35.36
N ARG A 88 -4.73 -6.62 -34.63
CA ARG A 88 -3.54 -6.16 -33.90
C ARG A 88 -3.72 -6.53 -32.44
N THR A 89 -2.73 -7.20 -31.85
CA THR A 89 -2.65 -7.43 -30.41
C THR A 89 -1.80 -6.34 -29.78
N ILE A 90 -2.29 -5.74 -28.72
CA ILE A 90 -1.61 -4.73 -27.92
C ILE A 90 -1.34 -5.36 -26.55
N VAL A 91 -0.09 -5.33 -26.11
CA VAL A 91 0.33 -5.80 -24.78
C VAL A 91 0.66 -4.58 -23.94
N GLU A 92 0.04 -4.47 -22.78
CA GLU A 92 0.20 -3.36 -21.84
C GLU A 92 0.80 -3.90 -20.54
N THR A 93 1.79 -3.20 -20.00
CA THR A 93 2.26 -3.40 -18.63
C THR A 93 1.45 -2.51 -17.70
N VAL A 94 0.75 -3.13 -16.74
CA VAL A 94 -0.05 -2.45 -15.72
C VAL A 94 0.70 -2.51 -14.40
N THR A 95 0.86 -1.36 -13.75
CA THR A 95 1.45 -1.23 -12.42
C THR A 95 0.35 -0.98 -11.40
N LEU A 96 0.35 -1.75 -10.32
CA LEU A 96 -0.54 -1.57 -9.18
C LEU A 96 0.26 -1.12 -7.95
N THR A 97 -0.34 -0.24 -7.15
CA THR A 97 0.14 0.16 -5.84
C THR A 97 -0.97 -0.09 -4.83
N ASP A 98 -0.70 -0.93 -3.84
CA ASP A 98 -1.69 -1.40 -2.86
C ASP A 98 -2.97 -1.94 -3.54
N GLY A 99 -2.79 -2.67 -4.64
CA GLY A 99 -3.86 -3.27 -5.44
C GLY A 99 -4.63 -2.30 -6.35
N GLN A 100 -4.30 -1.01 -6.38
CA GLN A 100 -4.92 -0.02 -7.28
C GLN A 100 -4.02 0.28 -8.48
N GLU A 101 -4.58 0.36 -9.69
CA GLU A 101 -3.82 0.71 -10.89
C GLU A 101 -3.28 2.14 -10.80
N THR A 102 -1.97 2.29 -10.93
CA THR A 102 -1.28 3.59 -10.90
C THR A 102 -0.58 3.92 -12.20
N SER A 103 -0.33 2.94 -13.06
CA SER A 103 0.25 3.15 -14.39
C SER A 103 -0.16 2.07 -15.37
N ARG A 104 -0.28 2.44 -16.65
CA ARG A 104 -0.50 1.54 -17.78
C ARG A 104 0.32 2.03 -18.96
N VAL A 105 1.15 1.15 -19.50
CA VAL A 105 2.07 1.48 -20.60
C VAL A 105 2.00 0.39 -21.67
N GLU A 106 1.71 0.78 -22.91
CA GLU A 106 1.81 -0.11 -24.08
C GLU A 106 3.27 -0.50 -24.32
N LYS A 107 3.54 -1.81 -24.45
CA LYS A 107 4.84 -2.30 -24.91
C LYS A 107 4.95 -2.04 -26.41
N SER A 108 5.88 -1.16 -26.78
CA SER A 108 6.30 -0.88 -28.16
C SER A 108 6.97 -2.08 -28.83
#